data_AF-A0A7X9EI89-F1
#
_entry.id   AF-A0A7X9EI89-F1
#
_cell.length_a   1.000
_cell.length_b   1.000
_cell.length_c   1.000
_cell.angle_alpha   90.00
_cell.angle_beta   90.00
_cell.angle_gamma   90.00
#
_symmetry.space_group_name_H-M   'P 1'
#
loop_
_entity.id
_entity.type
_entity.pdbx_description
1 polymer ?
#
loop_
_entity_poly.entity_id
_entity_poly.type
_entity_poly.pdbx_seq_one_letter_code
_entity_poly.pdbx_strand_id
1 'polypeptide(L)'
;MTIFFGIAIFSQNIPQDLIYQLSWEKDFELIIELNNIPTKGQIKLKDETASLEKEKSELLKKKEILEKRLEIINNPVFTDKLYDEMLAEGTNDVSSTKDSIQKKLDNVNERLDEVNRKLRKLNVKR
;
A
#
# COMPACT_ATOMS: atom_id res chain seq x y z
N MET A 1 0.76 -5.28 -46.53
CA MET A 1 1.73 -4.78 -45.53
C MET A 1 1.85 -5.81 -44.44
N THR A 2 3.01 -6.43 -44.35
CA THR A 2 3.38 -7.47 -43.38
C THR A 2 4.04 -6.83 -42.15
N ILE A 3 3.65 -7.26 -40.96
CA ILE A 3 4.50 -7.10 -39.76
C ILE A 3 4.76 -8.52 -39.24
N PHE A 4 5.96 -9.01 -39.51
CA PHE A 4 6.50 -10.25 -38.96
C PHE A 4 6.95 -9.98 -37.52
N PHE A 5 6.33 -10.62 -36.53
CA PHE A 5 6.98 -10.84 -35.24
C PHE A 5 7.88 -12.06 -35.39
N GLY A 6 9.15 -11.81 -35.69
CA GLY A 6 10.20 -12.81 -35.60
C GLY A 6 10.49 -13.11 -34.14
N ILE A 7 10.07 -14.29 -33.67
CA ILE A 7 10.75 -14.95 -32.56
C ILE A 7 11.72 -15.93 -33.21
N ALA A 8 12.97 -15.47 -33.38
CA ALA A 8 14.08 -16.35 -33.62
C ALA A 8 14.32 -17.17 -32.35
N ILE A 9 13.72 -18.37 -32.26
CA ILE A 9 14.07 -19.32 -31.22
C ILE A 9 15.38 -19.97 -31.65
N PHE A 10 16.47 -19.44 -31.10
CA PHE A 10 17.75 -20.14 -31.07
C PHE A 10 17.54 -21.54 -30.48
N SER A 11 17.95 -22.55 -31.24
CA SER A 11 18.12 -23.92 -30.78
C SER A 11 19.15 -23.95 -29.65
N GLN A 12 18.68 -23.89 -28.41
CA GLN A 12 19.41 -24.39 -27.27
C GLN A 12 18.60 -25.56 -26.70
N ASN A 13 19.22 -26.73 -26.67
CA ASN A 13 18.74 -27.90 -25.95
C ASN A 13 18.37 -27.46 -24.53
N ILE A 14 17.08 -27.25 -24.27
CA ILE A 14 16.58 -27.11 -22.90
C ILE A 14 16.91 -28.46 -22.24
N PRO A 15 17.74 -28.49 -21.18
CA PRO A 15 18.12 -29.75 -20.54
C PRO A 15 16.85 -30.52 -20.15
N GLN A 16 16.80 -31.83 -20.42
CA GLN A 16 15.62 -32.64 -20.07
C GLN A 16 15.26 -32.51 -18.59
N ASP A 17 16.25 -32.36 -17.71
CA ASP A 17 16.07 -32.12 -16.28
C ASP A 17 15.26 -30.84 -15.98
N LEU A 18 15.46 -29.78 -16.78
CA LEU A 18 14.70 -28.54 -16.65
C LEU A 18 13.25 -28.73 -17.11
N ILE A 19 13.03 -29.54 -18.15
CA ILE A 19 11.69 -29.89 -18.66
C ILE A 19 10.92 -30.71 -17.62
N TYR A 20 11.58 -31.67 -16.96
CA TYR A 20 11.00 -32.47 -15.89
C TYR A 20 10.70 -31.65 -14.62
N GLN A 21 11.54 -30.68 -14.27
CA GLN A 21 11.25 -29.75 -13.18
C GLN A 21 10.04 -28.87 -13.51
N LEU A 22 9.98 -28.32 -14.73
CA LEU A 22 8.86 -27.51 -15.20
C LEU A 22 7.53 -28.29 -15.30
N SER A 23 7.57 -29.58 -15.64
CA SER A 23 6.36 -30.43 -15.65
C SER A 23 5.88 -30.71 -14.23
N TRP A 24 6.79 -31.04 -13.32
CA TRP A 24 6.46 -31.27 -11.92
C TRP A 24 5.89 -30.04 -11.23
N GLU A 25 6.43 -28.85 -11.48
CA GLU A 25 5.89 -27.60 -10.93
C GLU A 25 4.45 -27.34 -11.38
N LYS A 26 4.16 -27.57 -12.67
CA LYS A 26 2.78 -27.45 -13.21
C LYS A 26 1.84 -28.49 -12.64
N ASP A 27 2.29 -29.74 -12.51
CA ASP A 27 1.49 -30.82 -11.94
C ASP A 27 1.19 -30.58 -10.44
N PHE A 28 2.13 -29.99 -9.69
CA PHE A 28 1.90 -29.56 -8.31
C PHE A 28 0.88 -28.43 -8.21
N GLU A 29 0.96 -27.42 -9.09
CA GLU A 29 -0.02 -26.32 -9.12
C GLU A 29 -1.43 -26.85 -9.41
N LEU A 30 -1.58 -27.79 -10.35
CA LEU A 30 -2.85 -28.44 -10.67
C LEU A 30 -3.41 -29.23 -9.47
N ILE A 31 -2.57 -29.97 -8.74
CA ILE A 31 -2.98 -30.71 -7.54
C ILE A 31 -3.41 -29.76 -6.41
N ILE A 32 -2.73 -28.62 -6.25
CA ILE A 32 -3.09 -27.58 -5.29
C ILE A 32 -4.45 -26.97 -5.64
N GLU A 33 -4.68 -26.66 -6.93
CA GLU A 33 -5.93 -26.11 -7.44
C GLU A 33 -7.11 -27.08 -7.26
N LEU A 34 -6.92 -28.37 -7.57
CA LEU A 34 -7.93 -29.42 -7.38
C LEU A 34 -8.32 -29.64 -5.89
N ASN A 35 -7.43 -29.31 -4.96
CA ASN A 35 -7.66 -29.46 -3.52
C ASN A 35 -8.11 -28.16 -2.83
N ASN A 36 -8.42 -27.08 -3.57
CA ASN A 36 -8.73 -25.74 -3.03
C ASN A 36 -7.65 -25.18 -2.08
N ILE A 37 -6.40 -25.62 -2.22
CA ILE A 37 -5.29 -25.10 -1.41
C ILE A 37 -4.82 -23.80 -2.08
N PRO A 38 -4.71 -22.68 -1.34
CA PRO A 38 -4.27 -21.43 -1.94
C PRO A 38 -2.80 -21.53 -2.39
N THR A 39 -2.53 -21.09 -3.61
CA THR A 39 -1.15 -21.10 -4.14
C THR A 39 -0.26 -20.12 -3.38
N LYS A 40 1.07 -20.33 -3.42
CA LYS A 40 2.04 -19.42 -2.79
C LYS A 40 1.87 -17.96 -3.25
N GLY A 41 1.49 -17.76 -4.52
CA GLY A 41 1.16 -16.44 -5.07
C GLY A 41 -0.09 -15.83 -4.44
N GLN A 42 -1.15 -16.62 -4.25
CA GLN A 42 -2.39 -16.17 -3.61
C GLN A 42 -2.18 -15.85 -2.12
N ILE A 43 -1.37 -16.64 -1.41
CA ILE A 43 -1.00 -16.36 -0.01
C ILE A 43 -0.26 -15.03 0.08
N LYS A 44 0.77 -14.83 -0.76
CA LYS A 44 1.54 -13.57 -0.79
C LYS A 44 0.65 -12.36 -1.11
N LEU A 45 -0.26 -12.49 -2.07
CA LEU A 45 -1.22 -11.42 -2.39
C LEU A 45 -2.16 -11.13 -1.23
N LYS A 46 -2.62 -12.16 -0.50
CA LYS A 46 -3.48 -12.01 0.68
C LYS A 46 -2.75 -11.26 1.80
N ASP A 47 -1.51 -11.66 2.10
CA ASP A 47 -0.68 -11.01 3.11
C ASP A 47 -0.37 -9.55 2.76
N GLU A 48 -0.05 -9.27 1.49
CA GLU A 48 0.17 -7.91 1.00
C GLU A 48 -1.10 -7.06 1.12
N THR A 49 -2.27 -7.59 0.75
CA THR A 49 -3.54 -6.88 0.92
C THR A 49 -3.85 -6.59 2.39
N ALA A 50 -3.66 -7.57 3.28
CA ALA A 50 -3.91 -7.39 4.72
C ALA A 50 -2.96 -6.34 5.33
N SER A 51 -1.69 -6.34 4.93
CA SER A 51 -0.71 -5.34 5.37
C SER A 51 -1.11 -3.93 4.93
N LEU A 52 -1.52 -3.76 3.68
CA LEU A 52 -1.93 -2.46 3.14
C LEU A 52 -3.26 -1.97 3.75
N GLU A 53 -4.20 -2.87 4.04
CA GLU A 53 -5.44 -2.54 4.75
C GLU A 53 -5.16 -2.10 6.19
N LYS A 54 -4.24 -2.78 6.87
CA LYS A 54 -3.78 -2.37 8.21
C LYS A 54 -3.15 -0.99 8.16
N GLU A 55 -2.20 -0.74 7.24
CA GLU A 55 -1.56 0.56 7.06
C GLU A 55 -2.60 1.67 6.79
N LYS A 56 -3.56 1.40 5.91
CA LYS A 56 -4.68 2.33 5.64
C LYS A 56 -5.45 2.67 6.90
N SER A 57 -5.78 1.68 7.72
CA SER A 57 -6.53 1.89 8.97
C SER A 57 -5.77 2.77 9.97
N GLU A 58 -4.45 2.60 10.06
CA GLU A 58 -3.58 3.39 10.94
C GLU A 58 -3.46 4.83 10.43
N LEU A 59 -3.31 5.02 9.12
CA LEU A 59 -3.27 6.34 8.50
C LEU A 59 -4.60 7.10 8.66
N LEU A 60 -5.75 6.42 8.56
CA LEU A 60 -7.05 7.04 8.80
C LEU A 60 -7.20 7.51 10.25
N LYS A 61 -6.76 6.72 11.23
CA LYS A 61 -6.73 7.16 12.63
C LYS A 61 -5.83 8.37 12.83
N LYS A 62 -4.64 8.36 12.21
CA LYS A 62 -3.70 9.48 12.28
C LYS A 62 -4.28 10.75 11.64
N LYS A 63 -4.97 10.60 10.50
CA LYS A 63 -5.69 11.69 9.83
C LYS A 63 -6.73 12.31 10.76
N GLU A 64 -7.60 11.49 11.35
CA GLU A 64 -8.66 11.95 12.26
C GLU A 64 -8.07 12.73 13.46
N ILE A 65 -6.96 12.24 14.03
CA ILE A 65 -6.25 12.95 15.10
C ILE A 65 -5.76 14.31 14.63
N LEU A 66 -5.10 14.40 13.46
CA LEU A 66 -4.58 15.66 12.93
C LEU A 66 -5.70 16.64 12.58
N GLU A 67 -6.83 16.17 12.07
CA GLU A 67 -8.02 16.99 11.80
C GLU A 67 -8.60 17.58 13.09
N LYS A 68 -8.71 16.77 14.16
CA LYS A 68 -9.12 17.25 15.50
C LYS A 68 -8.16 18.30 16.06
N ARG A 69 -6.85 18.12 15.88
CA ARG A 69 -5.85 19.10 16.33
C ARG A 69 -5.97 20.42 15.54
N LEU A 70 -6.24 20.36 14.24
CA LEU A 70 -6.54 21.56 13.44
C LEU A 70 -7.83 22.25 13.88
N GLU A 71 -8.86 21.49 14.26
CA GLU A 71 -10.09 22.06 14.80
C GLU A 71 -9.83 22.85 16.09
N ILE A 72 -9.01 22.32 16.99
CA ILE A 72 -8.58 23.01 18.23
C ILE A 72 -7.89 24.33 17.88
N ILE A 73 -6.96 24.33 16.92
CA ILE A 73 -6.20 25.52 16.53
C ILE A 73 -7.10 26.59 15.90
N ASN A 74 -8.09 26.19 15.10
CA ASN A 74 -8.98 27.13 14.42
C ASN A 74 -10.10 27.65 15.33
N ASN A 75 -10.27 27.12 16.55
CA ASN A 75 -11.34 27.51 17.46
C ASN A 75 -10.80 28.35 18.64
N PRO A 76 -11.16 29.65 18.72
CA PRO A 76 -10.66 30.56 19.75
C PRO A 76 -11.13 30.23 21.18
N VAL A 77 -12.05 29.28 21.36
CA VAL A 77 -12.61 28.90 22.67
C VAL A 77 -11.66 28.01 23.49
N PHE A 78 -10.67 27.35 22.85
CA PHE A 78 -9.79 26.38 23.53
C PHE A 78 -8.37 26.92 23.76
N THR A 79 -8.22 28.01 24.51
CA THR A 79 -6.92 28.65 24.77
C THR A 79 -5.90 27.73 25.44
N ASP A 80 -6.32 26.91 26.41
CA ASP A 80 -5.42 26.01 27.14
C ASP A 80 -4.95 24.86 26.24
N LYS A 81 -5.85 24.29 25.44
CA LYS A 81 -5.50 23.25 24.47
C LYS A 81 -4.65 23.80 23.34
N LEU A 82 -4.89 25.03 22.91
CA LEU A 82 -4.07 25.70 21.90
C LEU A 82 -2.61 25.81 22.39
N TYR A 83 -2.40 26.15 23.65
CA TYR A 83 -1.06 26.18 24.24
C TYR A 83 -0.41 24.79 24.27
N ASP A 84 -1.16 23.76 24.65
CA ASP A 84 -0.67 22.37 24.61
C ASP A 84 -0.28 21.95 23.18
N GLU A 85 -1.05 22.34 22.17
CA GLU A 85 -0.75 22.07 20.76
C GLU A 85 0.51 22.80 20.27
N MET A 86 0.66 24.07 20.65
CA MET A 86 1.85 24.86 20.35
C MET A 86 3.10 24.24 20.98
N LEU A 87 3.01 23.77 22.23
CA LEU A 87 4.08 23.06 22.93
C LEU A 87 4.39 21.71 22.27
N ALA A 88 3.37 20.94 21.88
CA ALA A 88 3.53 19.66 21.19
C ALA A 88 4.20 19.80 19.82
N GLU A 89 3.95 20.90 19.10
CA GLU A 89 4.60 21.22 17.84
C GLU A 89 5.95 21.94 18.00
N GLY A 90 6.30 22.39 19.21
CA GLY A 90 7.54 23.13 19.48
C GLY A 90 7.55 24.53 18.86
N THR A 91 6.38 25.16 18.75
CA THR A 91 6.17 26.46 18.09
C THR A 91 5.69 27.50 19.11
N ASN A 92 5.98 28.78 18.84
CA ASN A 92 5.59 29.91 19.69
C ASN A 92 4.50 30.79 19.06
N ASP A 93 4.01 30.46 17.87
CA ASP A 93 2.88 31.13 17.23
C ASP A 93 1.90 30.13 16.59
N VAL A 94 0.62 30.52 16.59
CA VAL A 94 -0.50 29.70 16.13
C VAL A 94 -0.41 29.35 14.64
N SER A 95 0.15 30.24 13.82
CA SER A 95 0.27 30.02 12.38
C SER A 95 1.26 28.90 12.09
N SER A 96 2.43 28.92 12.73
CA SER A 96 3.44 27.87 12.61
C SER A 96 2.92 26.52 13.11
N THR A 97 2.16 26.50 14.22
CA THR A 97 1.50 25.28 14.70
C THR A 97 0.53 24.74 13.65
N LYS A 98 -0.33 25.60 13.10
CA LYS A 98 -1.29 25.23 12.06
C LYS A 98 -0.60 24.66 10.82
N ASP A 99 0.42 25.35 10.32
CA ASP A 99 1.16 24.94 9.13
C ASP A 99 1.90 23.61 9.35
N SER A 100 2.46 23.38 10.53
CA SER A 100 3.09 22.11 10.88
C SER A 100 2.10 20.96 10.87
N ILE A 101 0.94 21.12 11.51
CA ILE A 101 -0.10 20.09 11.55
C ILE A 101 -0.69 19.87 10.16
N GLN A 102 -0.90 20.93 9.37
CA GLN A 102 -1.37 20.84 8.00
C GLN A 102 -0.39 20.05 7.12
N LYS A 103 0.91 20.32 7.20
CA LYS A 103 1.94 19.53 6.47
C LYS A 103 1.91 18.05 6.86
N LYS A 104 1.73 17.74 8.14
CA LYS A 104 1.58 16.35 8.62
C LYS A 104 0.32 15.70 8.03
N LEU A 105 -0.78 16.44 7.94
CA LEU A 105 -2.04 15.98 7.37
C LEU A 105 -1.90 15.72 5.86
N ASP A 106 -1.25 16.63 5.14
CA ASP A 106 -0.99 16.51 3.69
C ASP A 106 -0.15 15.25 3.40
N ASN A 107 0.92 15.02 4.17
CA ASN A 107 1.74 13.81 4.04
C ASN A 107 0.91 12.52 4.30
N VAL A 108 0.04 12.53 5.31
CA VAL A 108 -0.86 11.39 5.59
C VAL A 108 -1.82 11.16 4.42
N ASN A 109 -2.37 12.22 3.83
CA ASN A 109 -3.25 12.12 2.65
C ASN A 109 -2.50 11.57 1.43
N GLU A 110 -1.29 12.05 1.15
CA GLU A 110 -0.43 11.52 0.07
C GLU A 110 -0.17 10.02 0.25
N ARG A 111 0.16 9.61 1.48
CA ARG A 111 0.40 8.21 1.80
C ARG A 111 -0.87 7.36 1.67
N LEU A 112 -2.02 7.87 2.11
CA LEU A 112 -3.32 7.22 1.92
C LEU A 112 -3.63 7.00 0.44
N ASP A 113 -3.34 7.99 -0.40
CA ASP A 113 -3.53 7.87 -1.85
C ASP A 113 -2.62 6.80 -2.45
N GLU A 114 -1.36 6.73 -2.02
CA GLU A 114 -0.43 5.68 -2.44
C GLU A 114 -0.94 4.28 -2.07
N VAL A 115 -1.36 4.10 -0.81
CA VAL A 115 -1.91 2.83 -0.31
C VAL A 115 -3.19 2.45 -1.08
N ASN A 116 -4.10 3.41 -1.30
CA ASN A 116 -5.31 3.18 -2.08
C ASN A 116 -4.98 2.80 -3.54
N ARG A 117 -3.97 3.41 -4.17
CA ARG A 117 -3.51 3.03 -5.50
C ARG A 117 -2.97 1.61 -5.52
N LYS A 118 -2.18 1.21 -4.52
CA LYS A 118 -1.66 -0.16 -4.38
C LYS A 118 -2.79 -1.18 -4.21
N LEU A 119 -3.74 -0.91 -3.31
CA LEU A 119 -4.92 -1.77 -3.10
C LEU A 119 -5.77 -1.91 -4.37
N ARG A 120 -6.01 -0.81 -5.10
CA ARG A 120 -6.73 -0.87 -6.40
C ARG A 120 -6.01 -1.75 -7.41
N LYS A 121 -4.68 -1.64 -7.53
CA LYS A 121 -3.88 -2.48 -8.44
C LYS A 121 -3.95 -3.96 -8.06
N LEU A 122 -3.99 -4.28 -6.76
CA LEU A 122 -4.11 -5.67 -6.28
C LEU A 122 -5.52 -6.22 -6.53
N ASN A 123 -6.56 -5.41 -6.37
CA ASN A 123 -7.94 -5.83 -6.65
C ASN A 123 -8.23 -6.01 -8.14
N VAL A 124 -7.56 -5.28 -9.04
CA VAL A 124 -7.67 -5.47 -10.50
C VAL A 124 -6.91 -6.71 -10.99
N LYS A 125 -5.99 -7.25 -10.20
CA LYS A 125 -5.23 -8.48 -10.51
C LYS A 125 -5.90 -9.76 -10.00
N ARG A 126 -6.97 -9.65 -9.22
CA ARG A 126 -7.82 -10.78 -8.82
C ARG A 126 -8.92 -10.99 -9.87
#